data_AF-A0A5N7JVU3-F1
#
_entry.id   AF-A0A5N7JVU3-F1
#
_cell.length_a   1.000
_cell.length_b   1.000
_cell.length_c   1.000
_cell.angle_alpha   90.00
_cell.angle_beta   90.00
_cell.angle_gamma   90.00
#
_symmetry.space_group_name_H-M   'P 1'
#
loop_
_entity.id
_entity.type
_entity.pdbx_description
1 polymer ?
#
loop_
_entity_poly.entity_id
_entity_poly.type
_entity_poly.pdbx_seq_one_letter_code
_entity_poly.pdbx_strand_id
1 'polypeptide(L)'
;MPPSQTYMLTIYDLFIITDAGVVGAENEVAILYGGVEIDRVRSSGKCQSKDSYGRAYTGKSGLTAIVASGPGRVLFEKAEVRQAASVR
;
A
#
# COMPACT_ATOMS: atom_id res chain seq x y z
N MET A 1 12.03 2.15 -22.00
CA MET A 1 11.37 1.77 -20.74
C MET A 1 10.77 3.03 -20.12
N PRO A 2 9.55 3.00 -19.56
CA PRO A 2 9.00 4.15 -18.84
C PRO A 2 9.88 4.50 -17.65
N PRO A 3 9.95 5.79 -17.28
CA PRO A 3 10.73 6.23 -16.15
C PRO A 3 10.21 5.61 -14.85
N SER A 4 11.12 5.39 -13.90
CA SER A 4 10.74 4.98 -12.55
C SER A 4 9.99 6.11 -11.83
N GLN A 5 9.05 5.71 -11.00
CA GLN A 5 8.20 6.58 -10.18
C GLN A 5 8.10 5.97 -8.79
N THR A 6 8.11 6.84 -7.79
CA THR A 6 7.84 6.45 -6.40
C THR A 6 6.35 6.57 -6.11
N TYR A 7 5.83 5.57 -5.44
CA TYR A 7 4.46 5.46 -4.96
C TYR A 7 4.46 5.32 -3.44
N MET A 8 3.37 5.76 -2.82
CA MET A 8 3.05 5.43 -1.44
C MET A 8 1.95 4.39 -1.43
N LEU A 9 2.27 3.21 -0.90
CA LEU A 9 1.32 2.14 -0.62
C LEU A 9 0.84 2.27 0.81
N THR A 10 -0.43 2.61 0.99
CA THR A 10 -1.08 2.74 2.30
C THR A 10 -2.08 1.61 2.48
N ILE A 11 -1.99 0.90 3.60
CA ILE A 11 -2.91 -0.18 3.97
C ILE A 11 -3.65 0.24 5.23
N TYR A 12 -4.98 0.13 5.20
CA TYR A 12 -5.85 0.51 6.31
C TYR A 12 -7.00 -0.47 6.47
N ASP A 13 -7.67 -0.40 7.62
CA ASP A 13 -8.72 -1.35 8.02
C ASP A 13 -8.26 -2.83 8.01
N LEU A 14 -6.97 -3.07 8.30
CA LEU A 14 -6.37 -4.40 8.42
C LEU A 14 -6.72 -5.00 9.79
N PHE A 15 -7.96 -5.48 9.91
CA PHE A 15 -8.43 -6.19 11.09
C PHE A 15 -9.65 -7.05 10.75
N ILE A 16 -9.96 -7.97 11.65
CA ILE A 16 -11.22 -8.71 11.70
C ILE A 16 -11.97 -8.37 12.98
N ILE A 17 -13.30 -8.33 12.88
CA ILE A 17 -14.18 -8.16 14.03
C ILE A 17 -14.67 -9.56 14.43
N THR A 18 -14.45 -9.91 15.69
CA THR A 18 -14.92 -11.16 16.31
C THR A 18 -15.75 -10.84 17.55
N ASP A 19 -16.44 -11.83 18.11
CA ASP A 19 -17.17 -11.66 19.38
C ASP A 19 -16.25 -11.27 20.55
N ALA A 20 -14.97 -11.65 20.48
CA ALA A 20 -13.94 -11.28 21.45
C ALA A 20 -13.31 -9.89 21.17
N GLY A 21 -13.76 -9.18 20.13
CA GLY A 21 -13.28 -7.85 19.75
C GLY A 21 -12.49 -7.82 18.44
N VAL A 22 -11.69 -6.77 18.27
CA VAL A 22 -10.94 -6.50 17.04
C VAL A 22 -9.56 -7.15 17.09
N VAL A 23 -9.28 -8.05 16.16
CA VAL A 23 -8.00 -8.75 16.03
C VAL A 23 -7.29 -8.31 14.75
N GLY A 24 -5.96 -8.26 14.78
CA GLY A 24 -5.17 -8.03 13.57
C GLY A 24 -5.37 -9.14 12.54
N ALA A 25 -5.01 -8.84 11.30
CA ALA A 25 -5.18 -9.76 10.18
C ALA A 25 -3.97 -9.72 9.23
N GLU A 26 -4.01 -10.60 8.24
CA GLU A 26 -3.05 -10.63 7.13
C GLU A 26 -3.75 -10.20 5.84
N ASN A 27 -3.00 -9.51 4.99
CA ASN A 27 -3.47 -9.06 3.69
C ASN A 27 -2.37 -9.16 2.64
N GLU A 28 -2.75 -9.50 1.42
CA GLU A 28 -1.87 -9.47 0.25
C GLU A 28 -2.37 -8.44 -0.76
N VAL A 29 -1.46 -7.57 -1.19
CA VAL A 29 -1.68 -6.54 -2.21
C VAL A 29 -0.93 -6.94 -3.46
N ALA A 30 -1.63 -7.06 -4.59
CA ALA A 30 -1.03 -7.24 -5.90
C ALA A 30 -0.69 -5.88 -6.51
N ILE A 31 0.55 -5.72 -6.98
CA ILE A 31 0.99 -4.56 -7.75
C ILE A 31 0.90 -4.92 -9.23
N LEU A 32 0.17 -4.11 -10.00
CA LEU A 32 -0.17 -4.39 -11.38
C LEU A 32 0.46 -3.35 -12.32
N TYR A 33 0.95 -3.83 -13.46
CA TYR A 33 1.26 -3.00 -14.61
C TYR A 33 0.37 -3.38 -15.79
N GLY A 34 -0.48 -2.44 -16.25
CA GLY A 34 -1.41 -2.71 -17.35
C GLY A 34 -2.38 -3.87 -17.07
N GLY A 35 -2.78 -4.04 -15.80
CA GLY A 35 -3.66 -5.13 -15.35
C GLY A 35 -2.96 -6.46 -15.08
N VAL A 36 -1.66 -6.59 -15.34
CA VAL A 36 -0.88 -7.80 -15.08
C VAL A 36 -0.14 -7.66 -13.75
N GLU A 37 -0.27 -8.66 -12.88
CA GLU A 37 0.48 -8.71 -11.61
C GLU A 37 1.98 -8.85 -11.89
N ILE A 38 2.77 -7.94 -11.32
CA ILE A 38 4.23 -7.93 -11.43
C ILE A 38 4.94 -8.16 -10.10
N ASP A 39 4.22 -7.96 -8.99
CA ASP A 39 4.74 -8.07 -7.64
C ASP A 39 3.58 -8.25 -6.64
N ARG A 40 3.89 -8.78 -5.45
CA ARG A 40 2.94 -9.01 -4.37
C ARG A 40 3.53 -8.62 -3.03
N VAL A 41 2.82 -7.76 -2.32
CA VAL A 41 3.20 -7.30 -0.98
C VAL A 41 2.32 -7.97 0.05
N ARG A 42 2.92 -8.75 0.95
CA ARG A 42 2.24 -9.31 2.12
C ARG A 42 2.41 -8.38 3.32
N SER A 43 1.34 -8.21 4.07
CA SER A 43 1.30 -7.42 5.31
C SER A 43 0.52 -8.17 6.40
N SER A 44 0.91 -7.94 7.64
CA SER A 44 0.26 -8.52 8.81
C SER A 44 0.24 -7.50 9.94
N GLY A 45 -0.86 -7.40 10.67
CA GLY A 45 -0.95 -6.50 11.83
C GLY A 45 -2.37 -6.06 12.11
N LYS A 46 -2.51 -5.07 12.99
CA LYS A 46 -3.79 -4.42 13.30
C LYS A 46 -3.68 -2.94 12.96
N CYS A 47 -4.34 -2.51 11.90
CA CYS A 47 -4.35 -1.12 11.44
C CYS A 47 -5.79 -0.66 11.19
N GLN A 48 -6.19 0.48 11.76
CA GLN A 48 -7.56 1.02 11.63
C GLN A 48 -7.62 2.33 10.85
N SER A 49 -6.49 3.01 10.61
CA SER A 49 -6.47 4.32 9.96
C SER A 49 -5.52 4.34 8.77
N LYS A 50 -5.81 5.21 7.81
CA LYS A 50 -4.92 5.51 6.68
C LYS A 50 -3.54 6.00 7.09
N ASP A 51 -3.40 6.53 8.31
CA ASP A 51 -2.13 7.08 8.79
C ASP A 51 -1.23 6.03 9.46
N SER A 52 -1.71 4.80 9.67
CA SER A 52 -1.00 3.83 10.52
C SER A 52 0.00 2.96 9.77
N TYR A 53 -0.17 2.76 8.46
CA TYR A 53 0.77 1.97 7.66
C TYR A 53 0.92 2.54 6.25
N GLY A 54 2.12 3.02 5.95
CA GLY A 54 2.53 3.47 4.63
C GLY A 54 3.90 2.90 4.27
N ARG A 55 4.07 2.46 3.03
CA ARG A 55 5.34 1.96 2.49
C ARG A 55 5.63 2.59 1.14
N ALA A 56 6.83 3.13 0.98
CA ALA A 56 7.28 3.59 -0.33
C ALA A 56 7.52 2.41 -1.27
N TYR A 57 7.09 2.54 -2.52
CA TYR A 57 7.29 1.57 -3.59
C TYR A 57 7.82 2.27 -4.83
N THR A 58 9.01 1.90 -5.31
CA THR A 58 9.59 2.49 -6.52
C THR A 58 9.48 1.49 -7.65
N GLY A 59 8.85 1.89 -8.74
CA GLY A 59 8.66 1.04 -9.91
C GLY A 59 8.36 1.82 -11.17
N LYS A 60 7.93 1.13 -12.22
CA LYS A 60 7.56 1.74 -13.51
C LYS A 60 6.43 2.77 -13.31
N SER A 61 6.36 3.80 -14.15
CA SER A 61 5.18 4.65 -14.18
C SER A 61 3.93 3.88 -14.66
N GLY A 62 2.76 4.25 -14.12
CA GLY A 62 1.48 3.61 -14.43
C GLY A 62 1.16 2.35 -13.61
N LEU A 63 1.88 2.09 -12.52
CA LEU A 63 1.52 1.02 -11.59
C LEU A 63 0.22 1.33 -10.85
N THR A 64 -0.54 0.27 -10.57
CA THR A 64 -1.74 0.27 -9.74
C THR A 64 -1.62 -0.84 -8.70
N ALA A 65 -2.44 -0.79 -7.65
CA ALA A 65 -2.46 -1.82 -6.62
C ALA A 65 -3.89 -2.22 -6.27
N ILE A 66 -4.11 -3.51 -6.03
CA ILE A 66 -5.40 -4.05 -5.58
C ILE A 66 -5.18 -5.01 -4.42
N VAL A 67 -6.17 -5.14 -3.54
CA VAL A 67 -6.19 -6.23 -2.55
C VAL A 67 -6.43 -7.53 -3.29
N ALA A 68 -5.49 -8.46 -3.19
CA ALA A 68 -5.55 -9.79 -3.79
C ALA A 68 -6.18 -10.81 -2.83
N SER A 69 -5.88 -10.71 -1.53
CA SER A 69 -6.44 -11.58 -0.51
C SER A 69 -6.44 -10.93 0.88
N GLY A 70 -7.31 -11.42 1.77
CA GLY A 70 -7.43 -10.95 3.15
C GLY A 70 -8.25 -9.66 3.34
N PRO A 71 -8.58 -9.30 4.59
CA PRO A 71 -9.27 -8.06 4.91
C PRO A 71 -8.37 -6.84 4.77
N GLY A 72 -8.97 -5.65 4.69
CA GLY A 72 -8.25 -4.38 4.57
C GLY A 72 -8.48 -3.71 3.23
N ARG A 73 -7.99 -2.48 3.16
CA ARG A 73 -8.11 -1.59 2.00
C ARG A 73 -6.76 -1.05 1.66
N VAL A 74 -6.59 -0.72 0.38
CA VAL A 74 -5.36 -0.17 -0.16
C VAL A 74 -5.60 1.19 -0.78
N LEU A 75 -4.67 2.10 -0.57
CA LEU A 75 -4.50 3.33 -1.34
C LEU A 75 -3.10 3.31 -1.93
N PHE A 76 -2.98 3.52 -3.24
CA PHE A 76 -1.70 3.46 -3.93
C PHE A 76 -1.58 4.67 -4.86
N GLU A 77 -0.80 5.63 -4.42
CA GLU A 77 -0.73 6.95 -5.04
C GLU A 77 0.72 7.32 -5.34
N LYS A 78 0.93 8.22 -6.31
CA LYS A 78 2.25 8.78 -6.55
C LYS A 78 2.73 9.47 -5.27
N ALA A 79 3.93 9.12 -4.81
CA ALA A 79 4.54 9.86 -3.72
C ALA A 79 4.92 11.26 -4.23
N GLU A 80 4.41 12.30 -3.57
CA GLU A 80 4.94 13.65 -3.78
C GLU A 80 6.37 13.68 -3.27
N VAL A 81 7.31 14.08 -4.14
CA VAL A 81 8.63 14.45 -3.68
C VAL A 81 8.45 15.75 -2.91
N ARG A 82 8.33 15.68 -1.58
CA ARG A 82 8.58 16.85 -0.75
C ARG A 82 10.04 17.19 -0.96
N GLN A 83 10.30 18.15 -1.85
CA GLN A 83 11.60 18.76 -1.99
C GLN A 83 11.91 19.34 -0.62
N ALA A 84 12.84 18.71 0.11
CA ALA A 84 13.33 19.26 1.36
C ALA A 84 13.83 20.66 1.03
N ALA A 85 13.16 21.68 1.56
CA ALA A 85 13.58 23.05 1.39
C ALA A 85 15.05 23.11 1.85
N SER A 86 15.95 23.33 0.90
CA SER A 86 17.35 23.61 1.16
C SER A 86 17.38 24.87 1.99
N VAL A 87 17.51 24.73 3.31
CA VAL A 87 17.86 25.84 4.17
C VAL A 87 19.29 26.21 3.77
N ARG A 88 19.41 27.38 3.14
CA ARG A 88 20.69 28.03 2.85
C ARG A 88 21.25 28.63 4.14
#